data_AF-L8Y4B5-F1
#
_entry.id   AF-L8Y4B5-F1
#
_cell.length_a   1.000
_cell.length_b   1.000
_cell.length_c   1.000
_cell.angle_alpha   90.00
_cell.angle_beta   90.00
_cell.angle_gamma   90.00
#
_symmetry.space_group_name_H-M   'P 1'
#
loop_
_entity.id
_entity.type
_entity.pdbx_description
1 polymer ?
#
loop_
_entity_poly.entity_id
_entity_poly.type
_entity_poly.pdbx_seq_one_letter_code
_entity_poly.pdbx_strand_id
1 'polypeptide(L)'
;MMTTSWGTVFFMLVVSCVYSTVFYRDQQTWFEGVFLSSMCPVNVSANTLYGIMFDAGSTGTRIHVYTFVQKIPGQLPILEGEIFDSVKPGLSAFVDQPKQGAETVQELLEVAKDSIPRSHWKKTPVVLKATAGLRLLPEQKAQALLSEVKEIFKKSPFLVPDDSVSIMDGSYEGEMGFEPCYAEVLRVVQGKLHQPEEVQRSSFYAFSYYYDRAVDTDMIVCDNLENFTSGSPFLCMDLSYITALLKDGFGFADSTVLKLTKKVNNIETGWALGATFHLLQSLGIPH
;
A
#
# COMPACT_ATOMS: atom_id res chain seq x y z
N MET A 1 -32.71 -51.00 36.85
CA MET A 1 -31.34 -51.30 36.38
C MET A 1 -31.44 -51.68 34.90
N MET A 2 -31.13 -50.75 33.99
CA MET A 2 -31.12 -51.03 32.55
C MET A 2 -29.68 -51.33 32.15
N THR A 3 -29.41 -52.57 31.74
CA THR A 3 -28.13 -53.02 31.20
C THR A 3 -28.09 -52.70 29.71
N THR A 4 -27.33 -51.67 29.31
CA THR A 4 -27.08 -51.38 27.91
C THR A 4 -25.99 -52.32 27.39
N SER A 5 -26.25 -52.95 26.24
CA SER A 5 -25.31 -53.85 25.58
C SER A 5 -24.13 -53.06 24.99
N TRP A 6 -22.94 -53.63 25.04
CA TRP A 6 -21.74 -53.04 24.42
C TRP A 6 -21.94 -52.71 22.94
N GLY A 7 -22.79 -53.46 22.23
CA GLY A 7 -23.14 -53.16 20.85
C GLY A 7 -23.90 -51.83 20.68
N THR A 8 -24.74 -51.45 21.64
CA THR A 8 -25.48 -50.18 21.61
C THR A 8 -24.58 -49.00 21.93
N VAL A 9 -23.60 -49.18 22.83
CA VAL A 9 -22.59 -48.16 23.13
C VAL A 9 -21.66 -47.93 21.93
N PHE A 10 -21.23 -49.00 21.27
CA PHE A 10 -20.38 -48.89 20.09
C PHE A 10 -21.10 -48.23 18.91
N PHE A 11 -22.39 -48.56 18.69
CA PHE A 11 -23.19 -47.93 17.65
C PHE A 11 -23.42 -46.44 17.92
N MET A 12 -23.66 -46.05 19.18
CA MET A 12 -23.76 -44.63 19.57
C MET A 12 -22.45 -43.87 19.38
N LEU A 13 -21.30 -44.49 19.69
CA LEU A 13 -19.98 -43.88 19.46
C LEU A 13 -19.66 -43.73 17.97
N VAL A 14 -19.99 -44.73 17.14
CA VAL A 14 -19.77 -44.64 15.68
C VAL A 14 -20.72 -43.61 15.06
N VAL A 15 -21.99 -43.58 15.44
CA VAL A 15 -22.93 -42.55 14.97
C VAL A 15 -22.47 -41.17 15.42
N SER A 16 -22.03 -40.98 16.67
CA SER A 16 -21.46 -39.70 17.14
C SER A 16 -20.20 -39.33 16.36
N CYS A 17 -19.31 -40.28 16.06
CA CYS A 17 -18.08 -39.99 15.32
C CYS A 17 -18.38 -39.63 13.86
N VAL A 18 -19.34 -40.31 13.22
CA VAL A 18 -19.80 -39.99 11.87
C VAL A 18 -20.55 -38.66 11.84
N TYR A 19 -21.41 -38.38 12.82
CA TYR A 19 -22.11 -37.10 12.96
C TYR A 19 -21.10 -35.96 13.22
N SER A 20 -20.08 -36.18 14.04
CA SER A 20 -18.98 -35.23 14.20
C SER A 20 -18.19 -35.04 12.91
N THR A 21 -17.91 -36.08 12.12
CA THR A 21 -17.22 -35.89 10.81
C THR A 21 -18.09 -35.26 9.73
N VAL A 22 -19.41 -35.46 9.77
CA VAL A 22 -20.36 -34.88 8.81
C VAL A 22 -20.70 -33.43 9.18
N PHE A 23 -20.90 -33.13 10.48
CA PHE A 23 -21.15 -31.77 10.96
C PHE A 23 -19.88 -30.92 11.14
N TYR A 24 -18.70 -31.53 11.34
CA TYR A 24 -17.43 -30.78 11.27
C TYR A 24 -17.08 -30.43 9.82
N ARG A 25 -17.62 -31.16 8.83
CA ARG A 25 -17.49 -30.80 7.41
C ARG A 25 -18.43 -29.67 6.99
N ASP A 26 -19.40 -29.31 7.82
CA ASP A 26 -20.43 -28.29 7.53
C ASP A 26 -20.47 -27.17 8.59
N GLN A 27 -19.39 -26.99 9.34
CA GLN A 27 -19.17 -25.79 10.14
C GLN A 27 -18.31 -24.81 9.35
N GLN A 28 -19.02 -23.98 8.58
CA GLN A 28 -18.53 -22.78 7.92
C GLN A 28 -17.90 -21.85 8.96
N THR A 29 -16.60 -22.03 9.17
CA THR A 29 -15.76 -21.18 10.00
C THR A 29 -15.78 -19.77 9.44
N TRP A 30 -16.16 -18.81 10.28
CA TRP A 30 -16.23 -17.36 10.07
C TRP A 30 -14.85 -16.69 9.81
N PHE A 31 -13.95 -17.36 9.10
CA PHE A 31 -12.67 -16.85 8.66
C PHE A 31 -12.37 -17.37 7.24
N GLU A 32 -13.20 -16.96 6.28
CA GLU A 32 -12.97 -17.09 4.84
C GLU A 32 -12.77 -15.68 4.28
N GLY A 33 -11.54 -15.17 4.38
CA GLY A 33 -11.16 -13.84 3.91
C GLY A 33 -9.68 -13.74 3.51
N VAL A 34 -9.00 -14.87 3.31
CA VAL A 34 -7.57 -14.92 2.99
C VAL A 34 -7.33 -16.12 2.06
N PHE A 35 -7.13 -15.83 0.77
CA PHE A 35 -6.78 -16.71 -0.37
C PHE A 35 -7.83 -17.71 -0.89
N LEU A 36 -8.54 -17.30 -1.95
CA LEU A 36 -9.09 -18.18 -2.97
C LEU A 36 -8.31 -18.02 -4.28
N SER A 37 -7.42 -18.99 -4.51
CA SER A 37 -6.98 -19.40 -5.84
C SER A 37 -8.20 -19.82 -6.66
N SER A 38 -8.26 -19.41 -7.93
CA SER A 38 -9.12 -19.97 -8.99
C SER A 38 -10.63 -19.71 -8.92
N MET A 39 -11.08 -18.45 -9.00
CA MET A 39 -12.34 -18.12 -9.67
C MET A 39 -12.21 -16.79 -10.42
N CYS A 40 -12.31 -16.83 -11.75
CA CYS A 40 -12.51 -15.63 -12.56
C CYS A 40 -13.75 -14.88 -12.03
N PRO A 41 -13.69 -13.58 -11.73
CA PRO A 41 -14.87 -12.84 -11.29
C PRO A 41 -15.92 -12.81 -12.40
N VAL A 42 -17.02 -13.54 -12.20
CA VAL A 42 -18.25 -13.45 -12.99
C VAL A 42 -18.96 -12.15 -12.59
N ASN A 43 -18.37 -11.00 -12.89
CA ASN A 43 -19.05 -9.73 -13.21
C ASN A 43 -18.03 -8.62 -13.55
N VAL A 44 -17.17 -8.84 -14.55
CA VAL A 44 -16.36 -7.73 -15.09
C VAL A 44 -17.32 -6.82 -15.86
N SER A 45 -17.72 -5.70 -15.26
CA SER A 45 -18.54 -4.71 -15.95
C SER A 45 -17.78 -4.21 -17.18
N ALA A 46 -18.48 -3.95 -18.30
CA ALA A 46 -17.87 -3.45 -19.54
C ALA A 46 -17.07 -2.15 -19.38
N ASN A 47 -17.19 -1.50 -18.21
CA ASN A 47 -16.60 -0.23 -17.85
C ASN A 47 -15.40 -0.37 -16.89
N THR A 48 -14.83 -1.57 -16.75
CA THR A 48 -13.70 -1.82 -15.85
C THR A 48 -12.38 -1.56 -16.59
N LEU A 49 -11.49 -0.79 -15.97
CA LEU A 49 -10.16 -0.46 -16.45
C LEU A 49 -9.12 -0.95 -15.45
N TYR A 50 -7.96 -1.35 -15.95
CA TYR A 50 -6.84 -1.77 -15.10
C TYR A 50 -5.61 -0.94 -15.43
N GLY A 51 -4.71 -0.78 -14.47
CA GLY A 51 -3.39 -0.19 -14.68
C GLY A 51 -2.35 -0.90 -13.83
N ILE A 52 -1.18 -1.19 -14.41
CA ILE A 52 -0.07 -1.83 -13.72
C ILE A 52 1.05 -0.80 -13.57
N MET A 53 1.41 -0.48 -12.33
CA MET A 53 2.50 0.43 -11.99
C MET A 53 3.55 -0.32 -11.17
N PHE A 54 4.79 -0.28 -11.64
CA PHE A 54 5.95 -0.70 -10.87
C PHE A 54 6.65 0.51 -10.28
N ASP A 55 6.78 0.51 -8.96
CA ASP A 55 7.64 1.45 -8.22
C ASP A 55 8.99 0.75 -7.96
N ALA A 56 10.03 1.19 -8.68
CA ALA A 56 11.39 0.72 -8.47
C ALA A 56 12.12 1.65 -7.48
N GLY A 57 11.88 1.39 -6.20
CA GLY A 57 12.56 2.02 -5.08
C GLY A 57 14.00 1.55 -4.87
N SER A 58 14.76 2.30 -4.07
CA SER A 58 16.14 1.95 -3.70
C SER A 58 16.25 0.69 -2.83
N THR A 59 15.23 0.39 -2.03
CA THR A 59 15.23 -0.73 -1.06
C THR A 59 14.42 -1.94 -1.51
N GLY A 60 13.59 -1.79 -2.55
CA GLY A 60 12.71 -2.84 -3.05
C GLY A 60 11.95 -2.35 -4.28
N THR A 61 11.44 -3.31 -5.04
CA THR A 61 10.57 -3.06 -6.20
C THR A 61 9.17 -3.55 -5.88
N ARG A 62 8.17 -2.73 -6.18
CA ARG A 62 6.76 -2.98 -5.85
C ARG A 62 5.94 -3.00 -7.12
N ILE A 63 4.91 -3.84 -7.16
CA ILE A 63 3.88 -3.81 -8.19
C ILE A 63 2.56 -3.37 -7.57
N HIS A 64 1.88 -2.47 -8.27
CA HIS A 64 0.53 -2.04 -7.98
C HIS A 64 -0.33 -2.37 -9.19
N VAL A 65 -1.36 -3.19 -9.00
CA VAL A 65 -2.38 -3.48 -10.00
C VAL A 65 -3.67 -2.81 -9.57
N TYR A 66 -3.98 -1.68 -10.19
CA TYR A 66 -5.17 -0.90 -9.87
C TYR A 66 -6.35 -1.35 -10.72
N THR A 67 -7.53 -1.40 -10.10
CA THR A 67 -8.82 -1.60 -10.76
C THR A 67 -9.63 -0.32 -10.66
N PHE A 68 -10.09 0.18 -11.80
CA PHE A 68 -10.94 1.35 -11.89
C PHE A 68 -12.26 1.02 -12.57
N VAL A 69 -13.33 1.72 -12.18
CA VAL A 69 -14.65 1.59 -12.80
C VAL A 69 -15.10 2.93 -13.38
N GLN A 70 -15.40 2.92 -14.68
CA GLN A 70 -15.97 4.05 -15.40
C GLN A 70 -17.50 4.11 -15.18
N LYS A 71 -17.95 4.83 -14.14
CA LYS A 71 -19.40 4.95 -13.87
C LYS A 71 -20.13 5.84 -14.88
N ILE A 72 -19.50 6.96 -15.28
CA ILE A 72 -20.09 7.96 -16.19
C ILE A 72 -19.11 8.22 -17.34
N PRO A 73 -19.48 8.02 -18.62
CA PRO A 73 -18.60 8.34 -19.76
C PRO A 73 -18.17 9.81 -19.75
N GLY A 74 -16.88 10.06 -19.98
CA GLY A 74 -16.31 11.43 -20.02
C GLY A 74 -15.88 12.00 -18.66
N GLN A 75 -16.15 11.32 -17.55
CA GLN A 75 -15.54 11.63 -16.25
C GLN A 75 -14.32 10.74 -15.97
N LEU A 76 -13.50 11.12 -15.00
CA LEU A 76 -12.40 10.25 -14.55
C LEU A 76 -12.95 8.96 -13.93
N PRO A 77 -12.33 7.81 -14.21
CA PRO A 77 -12.75 6.54 -13.62
C PRO A 77 -12.45 6.53 -12.11
N ILE A 78 -13.22 5.75 -11.35
CA ILE A 78 -13.12 5.68 -9.90
C ILE A 78 -12.28 4.47 -9.51
N LEU A 79 -11.29 4.64 -8.62
CA LEU A 79 -10.52 3.53 -8.06
C LEU A 79 -11.44 2.62 -7.24
N GLU A 80 -11.50 1.34 -7.60
CA GLU A 80 -12.30 0.32 -6.92
C GLU A 80 -11.43 -0.58 -6.04
N GLY A 81 -10.20 -0.87 -6.46
CA GLY A 81 -9.31 -1.74 -5.71
C GLY A 81 -7.87 -1.68 -6.18
N GLU A 82 -7.01 -2.30 -5.37
CA GLU A 82 -5.58 -2.42 -5.58
C GLU A 82 -5.13 -3.82 -5.18
N ILE A 83 -4.26 -4.40 -6.00
CA ILE A 83 -3.45 -5.57 -5.63
C ILE A 83 -2.00 -5.12 -5.57
N PHE A 84 -1.35 -5.45 -4.46
CA PHE A 84 -0.01 -5.02 -4.13
C PHE A 84 0.88 -6.22 -3.85
N ASP A 85 2.10 -6.20 -4.39
CA ASP A 85 3.17 -7.13 -4.01
C ASP A 85 4.54 -6.45 -4.12
N SER A 86 5.57 -7.02 -3.51
CA SER A 86 6.92 -6.43 -3.48
C SER A 86 8.04 -7.45 -3.32
N VAL A 87 9.19 -7.12 -3.90
CA VAL A 87 10.44 -7.88 -3.77
C VAL A 87 11.56 -7.02 -3.21
N LYS A 88 12.53 -7.68 -2.55
CA LYS A 88 13.78 -7.08 -2.06
C LYS A 88 14.96 -7.98 -2.46
N PRO A 89 16.15 -7.41 -2.76
CA PRO A 89 16.46 -5.97 -2.77
C PRO A 89 15.87 -5.24 -3.99
N GLY A 90 15.94 -3.90 -4.00
CA GLY A 90 15.47 -3.09 -5.13
C GLY A 90 16.35 -3.24 -6.38
N LEU A 91 15.84 -2.78 -7.53
CA LEU A 91 16.52 -2.89 -8.82
C LEU A 91 17.97 -2.36 -8.82
N SER A 92 18.27 -1.29 -8.07
CA SER A 92 19.62 -0.73 -7.99
C SER A 92 20.67 -1.71 -7.47
N ALA A 93 20.28 -2.69 -6.66
CA ALA A 93 21.20 -3.72 -6.16
C ALA A 93 21.70 -4.67 -7.27
N PHE A 94 21.00 -4.73 -8.41
CA PHE A 94 21.31 -5.58 -9.55
C PHE A 94 22.00 -4.82 -10.69
N VAL A 95 22.57 -3.64 -10.41
CA VAL A 95 23.23 -2.79 -11.43
C VAL A 95 24.32 -3.51 -12.22
N ASP A 96 25.04 -4.44 -11.58
CA ASP A 96 26.08 -5.25 -12.23
C ASP A 96 25.55 -6.56 -12.83
N GLN A 97 24.28 -6.91 -12.55
CA GLN A 97 23.60 -8.11 -13.05
C GLN A 97 22.21 -7.77 -13.63
N PRO A 98 22.13 -6.99 -14.73
CA PRO A 98 20.86 -6.48 -15.27
C PRO A 98 19.76 -7.52 -15.47
N LYS A 99 20.12 -8.70 -15.98
CA LYS A 99 19.18 -9.79 -16.25
C LYS A 99 18.53 -10.31 -14.97
N GLN A 100 19.32 -10.48 -13.90
CA GLN A 100 18.80 -10.95 -12.62
C GLN A 100 17.85 -9.92 -12.00
N GLY A 101 18.16 -8.62 -12.10
CA GLY A 101 17.23 -7.58 -11.66
C GLY A 101 15.94 -7.61 -12.46
N ALA A 102 16.02 -7.78 -13.77
CA ALA A 102 14.85 -7.89 -14.64
C ALA A 102 13.99 -9.13 -14.29
N GLU A 103 14.59 -10.28 -13.97
CA GLU A 103 13.88 -11.47 -13.49
C GLU A 103 13.01 -11.19 -12.25
N THR A 104 13.48 -10.37 -11.31
CA THR A 104 12.64 -9.98 -10.15
C THR A 104 11.39 -9.18 -10.56
N VAL A 105 11.45 -8.42 -11.66
CA VAL A 105 10.30 -7.72 -12.23
C VAL A 105 9.37 -8.71 -12.95
N GLN A 106 9.91 -9.75 -13.58
CA GLN A 106 9.12 -10.82 -14.19
C GLN A 106 8.25 -11.54 -13.13
N GLU A 107 8.82 -11.84 -11.96
CA GLU A 107 8.09 -12.49 -10.86
C GLU A 107 6.87 -11.68 -10.45
N LEU A 108 7.07 -10.39 -10.20
CA LEU A 108 5.98 -9.46 -9.89
C LEU A 108 4.97 -9.33 -11.04
N LEU A 109 5.42 -9.39 -12.29
CA LEU A 109 4.54 -9.32 -13.45
C LEU A 109 3.58 -10.54 -13.55
N GLU A 110 3.94 -11.69 -12.98
CA GLU A 110 3.02 -12.82 -12.88
C GLU A 110 1.83 -12.51 -11.97
N VAL A 111 2.01 -11.72 -10.91
CA VAL A 111 0.92 -11.25 -10.04
C VAL A 111 -0.14 -10.49 -10.84
N ALA A 112 0.29 -9.66 -11.81
CA ALA A 112 -0.62 -8.95 -12.71
C ALA A 112 -1.34 -9.89 -13.67
N LYS A 113 -0.67 -10.92 -14.18
CA LYS A 113 -1.30 -11.91 -15.08
C LYS A 113 -2.33 -12.76 -14.38
N ASP A 114 -2.08 -13.12 -13.12
CA ASP A 114 -2.99 -13.93 -12.32
C ASP A 114 -4.21 -13.13 -11.85
N SER A 115 -4.06 -11.83 -11.63
CA SER A 115 -5.12 -10.95 -11.14
C SER A 115 -6.02 -10.36 -12.25
N ILE A 116 -5.47 -10.03 -13.42
CA ILE A 116 -6.22 -9.36 -14.49
C ILE A 116 -6.83 -10.39 -15.45
N PRO A 117 -8.14 -10.31 -15.76
CA PRO A 117 -8.75 -11.16 -16.78
C PRO A 117 -8.07 -11.03 -18.14
N ARG A 118 -7.80 -12.16 -18.81
CA ARG A 118 -7.11 -12.20 -20.13
C ARG A 118 -7.72 -11.29 -21.20
N SER A 119 -9.02 -11.04 -21.14
CA SER A 119 -9.74 -10.13 -22.04
C SER A 119 -9.28 -8.67 -21.94
N HIS A 120 -8.67 -8.27 -20.82
CA HIS A 120 -8.24 -6.90 -20.54
C HIS A 120 -6.73 -6.67 -20.74
N TRP A 121 -5.94 -7.74 -20.90
CA TRP A 121 -4.47 -7.65 -20.99
C TRP A 121 -4.00 -6.63 -22.04
N LYS A 122 -4.48 -6.75 -23.28
CA LYS A 122 -4.09 -5.85 -24.39
C LYS A 122 -4.48 -4.38 -24.20
N LYS A 123 -5.36 -4.07 -23.25
CA LYS A 123 -5.82 -2.71 -22.94
C LYS A 123 -5.20 -2.15 -21.65
N THR A 124 -4.54 -3.01 -20.86
CA THR A 124 -4.02 -2.64 -19.56
C THR A 124 -2.59 -2.14 -19.72
N PRO A 125 -2.31 -0.84 -19.48
CA PRO A 125 -0.96 -0.32 -19.54
C PRO A 125 -0.10 -0.90 -18.41
N VAL A 126 1.15 -1.23 -18.74
CA VAL A 126 2.20 -1.58 -17.78
C VAL A 126 3.33 -0.56 -17.85
N VAL A 127 3.67 0.02 -16.71
CA VAL A 127 4.71 1.05 -16.59
C VAL A 127 5.57 0.78 -15.36
N LEU A 128 6.87 1.04 -15.47
CA LEU A 128 7.82 1.06 -14.38
C LEU A 128 8.45 2.44 -14.28
N LYS A 129 8.38 3.00 -13.08
CA LYS A 129 9.03 4.26 -12.72
C LYS A 129 10.07 3.98 -11.65
N ALA A 130 11.32 4.29 -11.96
CA ALA A 130 12.44 4.15 -11.04
C ALA A 130 12.75 5.48 -10.36
N THR A 131 13.08 5.41 -9.07
CA THR A 131 13.25 6.60 -8.22
C THR A 131 14.73 6.87 -7.93
N ALA A 132 15.05 7.54 -6.82
CA ALA A 132 16.40 7.96 -6.44
C ALA A 132 17.45 6.84 -6.53
N GLY A 133 17.08 5.60 -6.22
CA GLY A 133 18.00 4.45 -6.24
C GLY A 133 18.69 4.24 -7.59
N LEU A 134 17.99 4.46 -8.71
CA LEU A 134 18.57 4.32 -10.05
C LEU A 134 19.18 5.63 -10.57
N ARG A 135 18.71 6.80 -10.09
CA ARG A 135 19.29 8.12 -10.42
C ARG A 135 20.75 8.25 -10.01
N LEU A 136 21.14 7.60 -8.91
CA LEU A 136 22.50 7.67 -8.37
C LEU A 136 23.49 6.72 -9.07
N LEU A 137 23.02 5.89 -10.00
CA LEU A 137 23.85 4.93 -10.72
C LEU A 137 24.49 5.57 -11.96
N PRO A 138 25.62 5.04 -12.45
CA PRO A 138 26.14 5.42 -13.76
C PRO A 138 25.08 5.20 -14.84
N GLU A 139 24.83 6.23 -15.66
CA GLU A 139 23.76 6.26 -16.66
C GLU A 139 23.74 5.01 -17.55
N GLN A 140 24.91 4.58 -18.04
CA GLN A 140 25.05 3.38 -18.87
C GLN A 140 24.56 2.12 -18.17
N LYS A 141 24.85 1.95 -16.87
CA LYS A 141 24.43 0.78 -16.12
C LYS A 141 22.95 0.82 -15.77
N ALA A 142 22.43 2.00 -15.39
CA ALA A 142 21.01 2.19 -15.17
C ALA A 142 20.21 1.88 -16.46
N GLN A 143 20.68 2.39 -17.59
CA GLN A 143 20.03 2.15 -18.88
C GLN A 143 20.09 0.69 -19.32
N ALA A 144 21.20 -0.02 -19.06
CA ALA A 144 21.30 -1.45 -19.31
C ALA A 144 20.25 -2.24 -18.51
N LEU A 145 20.09 -1.93 -17.22
CA LEU A 145 19.08 -2.53 -16.35
C LEU A 145 17.66 -2.23 -16.83
N LEU A 146 17.34 -0.97 -17.14
CA LEU A 146 16.02 -0.58 -17.65
C LEU A 146 15.71 -1.19 -19.02
N SER A 147 16.73 -1.44 -19.84
CA SER A 147 16.56 -2.08 -21.15
C SER A 147 16.12 -3.54 -21.00
N GLU A 148 16.70 -4.30 -20.06
CA GLU A 148 16.28 -5.67 -19.76
C GLU A 148 14.82 -5.71 -19.26
N VAL A 149 14.42 -4.77 -18.40
CA VAL A 149 13.03 -4.62 -17.95
C VAL A 149 12.10 -4.30 -19.13
N LYS A 150 12.50 -3.40 -20.04
CA LYS A 150 11.71 -3.05 -21.22
C LYS A 150 11.48 -4.27 -22.13
N GLU A 151 12.47 -5.15 -22.25
CA GLU A 151 12.33 -6.40 -23.00
C GLU A 151 11.35 -7.38 -22.33
N ILE A 152 11.31 -7.44 -20.99
CA ILE A 152 10.30 -8.21 -20.26
C ILE A 152 8.89 -7.67 -20.54
N PHE A 153 8.70 -6.35 -20.48
CA PHE A 153 7.40 -5.74 -20.76
C PHE A 153 6.95 -6.00 -22.19
N LYS A 154 7.85 -5.87 -23.19
CA LYS A 154 7.53 -6.19 -24.60
C LYS A 154 7.09 -7.64 -24.83
N LYS A 155 7.63 -8.59 -24.05
CA LYS A 155 7.24 -10.00 -24.11
C LYS A 155 5.92 -10.28 -23.37
N SER A 156 5.48 -9.35 -22.54
CA SER A 156 4.23 -9.47 -21.79
C SER A 156 3.00 -9.27 -22.70
N PRO A 157 1.82 -9.77 -22.29
CA PRO A 157 0.59 -9.58 -23.04
C PRO A 157 -0.07 -8.20 -22.82
N PHE A 158 0.54 -7.35 -22.00
CA PHE A 158 0.00 -6.05 -21.59
C PHE A 158 0.29 -4.96 -22.63
N LEU A 159 -0.43 -3.85 -22.54
CA LEU A 159 -0.15 -2.67 -23.35
C LEU A 159 1.14 -2.00 -22.83
N VAL A 160 2.13 -1.82 -23.71
CA VAL A 160 3.42 -1.23 -23.36
C VAL A 160 3.56 0.13 -24.06
N PRO A 161 3.38 1.25 -23.34
CA PRO A 161 3.67 2.59 -23.87
C PRO A 161 5.15 2.79 -24.24
N ASP A 162 5.45 3.79 -25.06
CA ASP A 162 6.82 4.11 -25.47
C ASP A 162 7.74 4.49 -24.29
N ASP A 163 7.18 5.20 -23.30
CA ASP A 163 7.80 5.66 -22.04
C ASP A 163 7.54 4.72 -20.85
N SER A 164 7.16 3.48 -21.14
CA SER A 164 6.80 2.43 -20.17
C SER A 164 7.86 2.14 -19.11
N VAL A 165 9.14 2.41 -19.38
CA VAL A 165 10.22 2.20 -18.41
C VAL A 165 11.08 3.44 -18.40
N SER A 166 11.10 4.15 -17.29
CA SER A 166 11.87 5.39 -17.15
C SER A 166 12.27 5.66 -15.70
N ILE A 167 13.33 6.45 -15.54
CA ILE A 167 13.71 7.04 -14.26
C ILE A 167 12.90 8.32 -14.11
N MET A 168 12.20 8.48 -12.98
CA MET A 168 11.55 9.74 -12.67
C MET A 168 12.63 10.78 -12.35
N ASP A 169 12.56 11.91 -13.03
CA ASP A 169 13.31 13.08 -12.62
C ASP A 169 12.72 13.61 -11.30
N GLY A 170 13.59 14.07 -10.40
CA GLY A 170 13.20 14.54 -9.07
C GLY A 170 12.29 15.76 -9.11
N SER A 171 12.30 16.52 -10.21
CA SER A 171 11.35 17.60 -10.47
C SER A 171 9.94 17.08 -10.78
N TYR A 172 9.83 16.01 -11.58
CA TYR A 172 8.56 15.36 -11.97
C TYR A 172 7.94 14.52 -10.84
N GLU A 173 8.73 14.04 -9.88
CA GLU A 173 8.22 13.52 -8.60
C GLU A 173 7.48 14.63 -7.80
N GLY A 174 7.84 15.91 -8.02
CA GLY A 174 7.17 17.08 -7.43
C GLY A 174 6.09 17.74 -8.31
N GLU A 175 6.14 17.59 -9.64
CA GLU A 175 5.17 18.19 -10.59
C GLU A 175 3.87 17.41 -10.78
N MET A 176 3.74 16.20 -10.19
CA MET A 176 2.44 15.69 -9.75
C MET A 176 1.98 16.57 -8.59
N GLY A 177 1.54 17.78 -8.92
CA GLY A 177 1.37 18.87 -7.96
C GLY A 177 0.47 18.51 -6.78
N PHE A 178 0.68 19.23 -5.68
CA PHE A 178 -0.12 19.11 -4.46
C PHE A 178 -1.63 19.16 -4.77
N GLU A 179 -2.06 20.04 -5.67
CA GLU A 179 -3.49 20.24 -6.01
C GLU A 179 -4.17 18.99 -6.63
N PRO A 180 -3.65 18.38 -7.73
CA PRO A 180 -4.18 17.10 -8.22
C PRO A 180 -4.21 15.98 -7.17
N CYS A 181 -3.14 15.83 -6.38
CA CYS A 181 -3.07 14.81 -5.34
C CYS A 181 -4.09 15.07 -4.21
N TYR A 182 -4.20 16.33 -3.79
CA TYR A 182 -5.17 16.77 -2.79
C TYR A 182 -6.61 16.52 -3.25
N ALA A 183 -6.91 16.81 -4.51
CA ALA A 183 -8.22 16.59 -5.10
C ALA A 183 -8.64 15.10 -5.06
N GLU A 184 -7.72 14.16 -5.31
CA GLU A 184 -8.03 12.73 -5.22
C GLU A 184 -8.22 12.27 -3.77
N VAL A 185 -7.37 12.75 -2.85
CA VAL A 185 -7.48 12.43 -1.43
C VAL A 185 -8.79 12.94 -0.83
N LEU A 186 -9.25 14.13 -1.22
CA LEU A 186 -10.51 14.69 -0.74
C LEU A 186 -11.69 13.74 -0.99
N ARG A 187 -11.69 12.99 -2.10
CA ARG A 187 -12.75 12.01 -2.42
C ARG A 187 -12.81 10.85 -1.41
N VAL A 188 -11.69 10.58 -0.75
CA VAL A 188 -11.58 9.53 0.27
C VAL A 188 -11.93 10.08 1.65
N VAL A 189 -11.53 11.30 1.97
CA VAL A 189 -11.57 11.86 3.34
C VAL A 189 -12.82 12.70 3.60
N GLN A 190 -13.21 13.55 2.64
CA GLN A 190 -14.20 14.60 2.85
C GLN A 190 -15.57 14.00 3.19
N GLY A 191 -16.14 14.45 4.32
CA GLY A 191 -17.46 14.01 4.79
C GLY A 191 -17.53 12.57 5.29
N LYS A 192 -16.40 11.86 5.39
CA LYS A 192 -16.35 10.47 5.91
C LYS A 192 -15.88 10.38 7.36
N LEU A 193 -15.24 11.42 7.88
CA LEU A 193 -14.81 11.49 9.28
C LEU A 193 -15.66 12.50 10.06
N HIS A 194 -15.87 12.20 11.34
CA HIS A 194 -16.48 13.15 12.26
C HIS A 194 -15.47 14.26 12.58
N GLN A 195 -15.92 15.51 12.46
CA GLN A 195 -15.16 16.70 12.83
C GLN A 195 -15.53 17.12 14.25
N PRO A 196 -14.66 16.90 15.26
CA PRO A 196 -14.93 17.24 16.65
C PRO A 196 -14.81 18.76 16.88
N GLU A 197 -15.70 19.35 17.69
CA GLU A 197 -15.65 20.79 17.98
C GLU A 197 -14.39 21.19 18.77
N GLU A 198 -13.81 20.28 19.54
CA GLU A 198 -12.62 20.49 20.37
C GLU A 198 -11.37 20.80 19.53
N VAL A 199 -11.36 20.37 18.27
CA VAL A 199 -10.27 20.60 17.31
C VAL A 199 -10.00 22.10 17.13
N GLN A 200 -11.05 22.93 17.17
CA GLN A 200 -10.94 24.37 16.94
C GLN A 200 -10.46 25.16 18.15
N ARG A 201 -10.47 24.57 19.35
CA ARG A 201 -10.26 25.30 20.62
C ARG A 201 -9.08 24.79 21.45
N SER A 202 -8.47 23.67 21.04
CA SER A 202 -7.43 23.00 21.81
C SER A 202 -6.09 23.04 21.09
N SER A 203 -5.00 22.91 21.85
CA SER A 203 -3.68 22.69 21.27
C SER A 203 -3.44 21.22 21.03
N PHE A 204 -3.02 20.86 19.81
CA PHE A 204 -2.75 19.48 19.44
C PHE A 204 -1.26 19.23 19.28
N TYR A 205 -0.84 18.04 19.69
CA TYR A 205 0.47 17.50 19.39
C TYR A 205 0.32 16.42 18.34
N ALA A 206 1.21 16.42 17.37
CA ALA A 206 1.29 15.39 16.35
C ALA A 206 2.66 14.71 16.43
N PHE A 207 2.65 13.39 16.37
CA PHE A 207 3.79 12.53 16.65
C PHE A 207 4.00 11.53 15.51
N SER A 208 5.07 10.75 15.60
CA SER A 208 5.34 9.62 14.70
C SER A 208 5.35 10.06 13.23
N TYR A 209 4.50 9.46 12.39
CA TYR A 209 4.49 9.70 10.94
C TYR A 209 4.35 11.18 10.56
N TYR A 210 3.54 11.96 11.30
CA TYR A 210 3.40 13.41 11.06
C TYR A 210 4.71 14.16 11.33
N TYR A 211 5.45 13.76 12.38
CA TYR A 211 6.76 14.33 12.69
C TYR A 211 7.77 13.95 11.62
N ASP A 212 7.82 12.66 11.24
CA ASP A 212 8.78 12.16 10.26
C ASP A 212 8.58 12.84 8.88
N ARG A 213 7.34 13.01 8.40
CA ARG A 213 7.06 13.71 7.14
C ARG A 213 7.40 15.21 7.18
N ALA A 214 7.27 15.85 8.34
CA ALA A 214 7.65 17.25 8.49
C ALA A 214 9.16 17.46 8.62
N VAL A 215 9.90 16.45 9.09
CA VAL A 215 11.37 16.45 9.02
C VAL A 215 11.82 16.28 7.57
N ASP A 216 11.20 15.36 6.83
CA ASP A 216 11.53 15.12 5.41
C ASP A 216 11.31 16.36 4.52
N THR A 217 10.49 17.32 4.97
CA THR A 217 10.21 18.56 4.25
C THR A 217 10.95 19.78 4.77
N ASP A 218 11.92 19.60 5.68
CA ASP A 218 12.60 20.70 6.39
C ASP A 218 11.66 21.72 7.05
N MET A 219 10.37 21.39 7.25
CA MET A 219 9.40 22.25 7.94
C MET A 219 9.70 22.39 9.44
N ILE A 220 10.72 21.68 9.94
CA ILE A 220 11.18 21.66 11.33
C ILE A 220 12.52 22.40 11.52
N VAL A 221 13.28 22.70 10.45
CA VAL A 221 14.59 23.36 10.52
C VAL A 221 14.67 24.50 9.51
N CYS A 222 14.41 25.73 9.95
CA CYS A 222 14.73 26.91 9.16
C CYS A 222 16.25 27.12 9.16
N ASP A 223 16.94 26.69 8.09
CA ASP A 223 18.11 27.38 7.54
C ASP A 223 18.42 26.85 6.12
N ASN A 224 18.13 27.68 5.12
CA ASN A 224 18.47 27.57 3.69
C ASN A 224 17.61 26.65 2.80
N LEU A 225 16.49 27.21 2.33
CA LEU A 225 15.63 26.68 1.28
C LEU A 225 16.23 26.87 -0.12
N GLU A 226 17.38 26.25 -0.42
CA GLU A 226 17.96 26.29 -1.78
C GLU A 226 18.35 24.92 -2.36
N ASN A 227 18.17 23.80 -1.65
CA ASN A 227 18.43 22.47 -2.23
C ASN A 227 17.49 21.40 -1.66
N PHE A 228 16.25 21.41 -2.13
CA PHE A 228 15.29 20.35 -1.79
C PHE A 228 15.48 19.15 -2.73
N THR A 229 16.21 18.14 -2.28
CA THR A 229 16.24 16.83 -2.94
C THR A 229 15.30 15.89 -2.19
N SER A 230 14.03 15.87 -2.58
CA SER A 230 13.03 14.98 -1.97
C SER A 230 13.48 13.52 -2.14
N GLY A 231 13.84 12.87 -1.03
CA GLY A 231 14.30 11.48 -0.98
C GLY A 231 13.17 10.44 -0.94
N SER A 232 11.90 10.86 -0.95
CA SER A 232 10.73 9.98 -0.85
C SER A 232 9.75 10.24 -2.01
N PRO A 233 9.54 9.27 -2.92
CA PRO A 233 8.64 9.40 -4.07
C PRO A 233 7.16 9.53 -3.68
N PHE A 234 6.81 9.27 -2.42
CA PHE A 234 5.44 9.35 -1.89
C PHE A 234 5.18 10.63 -1.09
N LEU A 235 6.18 11.50 -0.94
CA LEU A 235 6.08 12.66 -0.05
C LEU A 235 4.92 13.59 -0.44
N CYS A 236 4.70 13.83 -1.73
CA CYS A 236 3.57 14.63 -2.19
C CYS A 236 2.22 14.01 -1.77
N MET A 237 2.05 12.71 -2.01
CA MET A 237 0.83 11.98 -1.63
C MET A 237 0.63 11.97 -0.11
N ASP A 238 1.69 11.71 0.65
CA ASP A 238 1.67 11.72 2.12
C ASP A 238 1.27 13.09 2.66
N LEU A 239 1.83 14.17 2.12
CA LEU A 239 1.52 15.53 2.54
C LEU A 239 0.10 15.92 2.14
N SER A 240 -0.36 15.58 0.93
CA SER A 240 -1.74 15.80 0.51
C SER A 240 -2.72 15.01 1.39
N TYR A 241 -2.39 13.76 1.73
CA TYR A 241 -3.19 12.92 2.62
C TYR A 241 -3.28 13.49 4.03
N ILE A 242 -2.13 13.79 4.63
CA ILE A 242 -2.04 14.41 5.96
C ILE A 242 -2.82 15.72 6.00
N THR A 243 -2.65 16.58 4.99
CA THR A 243 -3.29 17.89 4.94
C THR A 243 -4.81 17.76 4.83
N ALA A 244 -5.32 16.95 3.90
CA ALA A 244 -6.76 16.74 3.76
C ALA A 244 -7.37 16.05 4.99
N LEU A 245 -6.67 15.07 5.58
CA LEU A 245 -7.14 14.38 6.78
C LEU A 245 -7.30 15.35 7.96
N LEU A 246 -6.33 16.23 8.18
CA LEU A 246 -6.39 17.22 9.25
C LEU A 246 -7.46 18.28 8.95
N LYS A 247 -7.41 18.90 7.77
CA LYS A 247 -8.30 20.01 7.42
C LYS A 247 -9.73 19.57 7.15
N ASP A 248 -9.93 18.67 6.19
CA ASP A 248 -11.25 18.28 5.70
C ASP A 248 -11.82 17.06 6.43
N GLY A 249 -10.94 16.21 6.98
CA GLY A 249 -11.34 15.05 7.78
C GLY A 249 -11.70 15.43 9.21
N PHE A 250 -10.76 16.06 9.93
CA PHE A 250 -10.90 16.40 11.35
C PHE A 250 -11.35 17.85 11.60
N GLY A 251 -11.34 18.71 10.57
CA GLY A 251 -11.84 20.07 10.70
C GLY A 251 -10.83 21.03 11.31
N PHE A 252 -9.52 20.81 11.18
CA PHE A 252 -8.51 21.80 11.59
C PHE A 252 -8.57 23.05 10.71
N ALA A 253 -8.48 24.24 11.30
CA ALA A 253 -8.37 25.49 10.53
C ALA A 253 -6.96 25.64 9.94
N ASP A 254 -6.83 26.36 8.82
CA ASP A 254 -5.54 26.64 8.16
C ASP A 254 -4.53 27.35 9.08
N SER A 255 -5.01 28.10 10.06
CA SER A 255 -4.20 28.79 11.06
C SER A 255 -3.83 27.92 12.27
N THR A 256 -4.29 26.67 12.32
CA THR A 256 -4.07 25.81 13.51
C THR A 256 -2.62 25.36 13.57
N VAL A 257 -1.94 25.72 14.65
CA VAL A 257 -0.55 25.31 14.90
C VAL A 257 -0.54 23.94 15.57
N LEU A 258 -0.05 22.94 14.84
CA LEU A 258 0.23 21.61 15.38
C LEU A 258 1.63 21.57 15.99
N LYS A 259 1.74 21.06 17.21
CA LYS A 259 3.04 20.86 17.87
C LYS A 259 3.61 19.52 17.49
N LEU A 260 4.58 19.53 16.58
CA LEU A 260 5.29 18.33 16.16
C LEU A 260 6.37 17.98 17.19
N THR A 261 6.33 16.77 17.74
CA THR A 261 7.39 16.32 18.63
C THR A 261 7.69 14.84 18.48
N LYS A 262 8.97 14.49 18.64
CA LYS A 262 9.46 13.11 18.72
C LYS A 262 9.54 12.61 20.16
N LYS A 263 9.69 13.54 21.11
CA LYS A 263 9.90 13.24 22.53
C LYS A 263 9.18 14.23 23.43
N VAL A 264 8.61 13.73 24.52
CA VAL A 264 8.07 14.57 25.60
C VAL A 264 8.91 14.29 26.84
N ASN A 265 9.52 15.32 27.42
CA ASN A 265 10.44 15.21 28.56
C ASN A 265 11.57 14.17 28.33
N ASN A 266 12.15 14.17 27.12
CA ASN A 266 13.20 13.24 26.68
C ASN A 266 12.79 11.75 26.55
N ILE A 267 11.49 11.44 26.66
CA ILE A 267 10.93 10.10 26.44
C ILE A 267 10.30 10.05 25.05
N GLU A 268 10.63 9.01 24.28
CA GLU A 268 10.05 8.78 22.96
C GLU A 268 8.56 8.48 23.05
N THR A 269 7.78 9.25 22.29
CA THR A 269 6.33 9.12 22.24
C THR A 269 5.96 8.05 21.23
N GLY A 270 5.76 6.82 21.70
CA GLY A 270 5.40 5.68 20.87
C GLY A 270 4.61 4.63 21.64
N TRP A 271 4.04 3.67 20.91
CA TRP A 271 3.25 2.57 21.46
C TRP A 271 4.03 1.72 22.49
N ALA A 272 5.35 1.68 22.37
CA ALA A 272 6.24 0.92 23.26
C ALA A 272 6.13 1.36 24.73
N LEU A 273 5.92 2.66 25.00
CA LEU A 273 5.76 3.16 26.36
C LEU A 273 4.46 2.65 27.00
N GLY A 274 3.35 2.72 26.27
CA GLY A 274 2.06 2.19 26.70
C GLY A 274 2.08 0.67 26.91
N ALA A 275 2.72 -0.07 26.00
CA ALA A 275 2.91 -1.51 26.12
C ALA A 275 3.73 -1.88 27.37
N THR A 276 4.76 -1.07 27.69
CA THR A 276 5.59 -1.26 28.88
C THR A 276 4.79 -1.00 30.16
N PHE A 277 3.97 0.06 30.21
CA PHE A 277 3.09 0.30 31.35
C PHE A 277 2.09 -0.83 31.57
N HIS A 278 1.45 -1.30 30.50
CA HIS A 278 0.53 -2.44 30.57
C HIS A 278 1.24 -3.73 31.05
N LEU A 279 2.45 -3.99 30.56
CA LEU A 279 3.28 -5.10 31.01
C LEU A 279 3.62 -4.99 32.51
N LEU A 280 4.08 -3.83 32.97
CA LEU A 280 4.43 -3.61 34.39
C LEU A 280 3.22 -3.76 35.31
N GLN A 281 2.04 -3.28 34.90
CA GLN A 281 0.79 -3.49 35.62
C GLN A 281 0.41 -4.97 35.68
N SER A 282 0.57 -5.70 34.56
CA SER A 282 0.26 -7.13 34.48
C SER A 282 1.19 -8.01 35.35
N LEU A 283 2.40 -7.52 35.63
CA LEU A 283 3.39 -8.21 36.47
C LEU A 283 3.23 -7.92 37.96
N GLY A 284 2.25 -7.09 38.36
CA GLY A 284 1.93 -6.82 39.76
C GLY A 284 3.06 -6.13 40.54
N ILE A 285 3.95 -5.42 39.86
CA ILE A 285 5.04 -4.68 40.51
C ILE A 285 4.41 -3.48 41.24
N PRO A 286 4.49 -3.39 42.58
CA PRO A 286 3.87 -2.31 43.32
C PRO A 286 4.51 -0.96 42.96
N HIS A 287 3.65 0.05 42.83
CA HIS A 287 4.02 1.45 42.64
C HIS A 287 4.57 2.07 43.92
#